data_AF-A0A3D5W5P8-F1
#
_entry.id   AF-A0A3D5W5P8-F1
#
_cell.length_a   1.000
_cell.length_b   1.000
_cell.length_c   1.000
_cell.angle_alpha   90.00
_cell.angle_beta   90.00
_cell.angle_gamma   90.00
#
_symmetry.space_group_name_H-M   'P 1'
#
loop_
_entity.id
_entity.type
_entity.pdbx_description
1 polymer ?
#
loop_
_entity_poly.entity_id
_entity_poly.type
_entity_poly.pdbx_seq_one_letter_code
_entity_poly.pdbx_strand_id
1 'polypeptide(L)'
;MATFSKIKLSGSTSGKPIKVTATATTGTTIPTAIAGSSDVDECWLYACNTGASSVLLTLEWGGTTSPDDLIEVAIPGESGLTLIAPGLLLNGGLLITAFAGTADVINIIGFVNRIEA
;
A
#
# COMPACT_ATOMS: atom_id res chain seq x y z
N MET A 1 -19.28 17.86 10.43
CA MET A 1 -18.45 16.93 11.24
C MET A 1 -18.05 15.86 10.27
N ALA A 2 -16.76 15.62 10.10
CA ALA A 2 -16.29 14.66 9.10
C ALA A 2 -16.84 13.27 9.40
N THR A 3 -17.26 12.56 8.36
CA THR A 3 -17.72 11.16 8.46
C THR A 3 -16.53 10.24 8.20
N PHE A 4 -16.35 9.26 9.08
CA PHE A 4 -15.27 8.29 8.98
C PHE A 4 -15.83 6.92 8.59
N SER A 5 -15.42 6.41 7.43
CA SER A 5 -15.81 5.10 6.92
C SER A 5 -14.59 4.21 6.73
N LYS A 6 -14.54 3.07 7.43
CA LYS A 6 -13.48 2.09 7.22
C LYS A 6 -13.81 1.21 6.01
N ILE A 7 -12.93 1.22 5.01
CA ILE A 7 -13.09 0.46 3.78
C ILE A 7 -11.89 -0.45 3.52
N LYS A 8 -12.13 -1.52 2.76
CA LYS A 8 -11.07 -2.41 2.26
C LYS A 8 -10.20 -1.71 1.21
N LEU A 9 -8.98 -2.18 1.05
CA LEU A 9 -8.11 -1.77 -0.06
C LEU A 9 -8.80 -2.11 -1.40
N SER A 10 -8.79 -1.18 -2.36
CA SER A 10 -9.49 -1.38 -3.64
C SER A 10 -8.85 -2.47 -4.51
N GLY A 11 -7.54 -2.71 -4.39
CA GLY A 11 -6.84 -3.83 -5.04
C GLY A 11 -7.10 -5.18 -4.38
N SER A 12 -7.83 -5.22 -3.26
CA SER A 12 -8.11 -6.45 -2.51
C SER A 12 -9.46 -7.07 -2.89
N THR A 13 -9.44 -8.39 -3.12
CA THR A 13 -10.66 -9.19 -3.27
C THR A 13 -11.22 -9.53 -1.88
N SER A 14 -12.23 -8.76 -1.46
CA SER A 14 -12.96 -8.97 -0.20
C SER A 14 -12.08 -8.96 1.06
N GLY A 15 -11.08 -8.09 1.09
CA GLY A 15 -10.19 -7.92 2.26
C GLY A 15 -9.06 -8.94 2.34
N LYS A 16 -8.90 -9.82 1.35
CA LYS A 16 -7.76 -10.74 1.24
C LYS A 16 -6.44 -9.97 1.03
N PRO A 17 -5.29 -10.53 1.46
CA PRO A 17 -3.99 -9.96 1.14
C PRO A 17 -3.78 -9.82 -0.37
N ILE A 18 -3.11 -8.75 -0.77
CA ILE A 18 -2.70 -8.47 -2.15
C ILE A 18 -1.27 -8.96 -2.28
N LYS A 19 -1.04 -9.94 -3.15
CA LYS A 19 0.30 -10.43 -3.45
C LYS A 19 1.02 -9.43 -4.36
N VAL A 20 2.23 -9.01 -3.97
CA VAL A 20 3.08 -8.16 -4.80
C VAL A 20 3.79 -9.04 -5.83
N THR A 21 3.43 -8.87 -7.10
CA THR A 21 3.98 -9.64 -8.22
C THR A 21 4.98 -8.83 -9.04
N ALA A 22 4.88 -7.50 -8.99
CA ALA A 22 5.79 -6.60 -9.71
C ALA A 22 7.18 -6.55 -9.05
N THR A 23 8.22 -6.50 -9.88
CA THR A 23 9.62 -6.37 -9.45
C THR A 23 10.28 -5.06 -9.84
N ALA A 24 9.52 -4.17 -10.50
CA ALA A 24 9.94 -2.83 -10.88
C ALA A 24 8.71 -1.91 -11.01
N THR A 25 8.96 -0.61 -11.14
CA THR A 25 7.96 0.41 -11.48
C THR A 25 7.31 0.15 -12.84
N THR A 26 5.99 0.34 -13.02
CA THR A 26 4.97 0.60 -11.99
C THR A 26 4.60 -0.70 -11.27
N GLY A 27 4.42 -0.61 -9.95
CA GLY A 27 4.12 -1.75 -9.10
C GLY A 27 2.70 -2.31 -9.21
N THR A 28 2.44 -3.36 -8.44
CA THR A 28 1.10 -3.93 -8.21
C THR A 28 0.22 -2.90 -7.49
N THR A 29 -1.00 -2.63 -7.99
CA THR A 29 -1.97 -1.74 -7.36
C THR A 29 -2.43 -2.25 -5.99
N ILE A 30 -2.33 -1.40 -4.96
CA ILE A 30 -2.73 -1.74 -3.59
C ILE A 30 -4.06 -1.04 -3.22
N PRO A 31 -4.12 0.29 -2.96
CA PRO A 31 -5.35 1.05 -3.11
C PRO A 31 -5.29 2.15 -4.19
N THR A 32 -6.48 2.63 -4.55
CA THR A 32 -6.72 3.89 -5.25
C THR A 32 -7.36 4.83 -4.24
N ALA A 33 -6.77 6.00 -4.03
CA ALA A 33 -7.32 7.01 -3.14
C ALA A 33 -8.62 7.60 -3.69
N ILE A 34 -9.42 8.17 -2.80
CA ILE A 34 -10.63 8.91 -3.16
C ILE A 34 -10.31 10.03 -4.17
N ALA A 35 -11.21 10.21 -5.14
CA ALA A 35 -11.11 11.27 -6.13
C ALA A 35 -11.44 12.64 -5.53
N GLY A 36 -10.95 13.70 -6.19
CA GLY A 36 -11.18 15.07 -5.73
C GLY A 36 -10.25 15.47 -4.57
N SER A 37 -10.50 16.67 -4.03
CA SER A 37 -9.61 17.32 -3.06
C SER A 37 -10.21 17.52 -1.67
N SER A 38 -11.53 17.35 -1.52
CA SER A 38 -12.24 17.64 -0.26
C SER A 38 -12.21 16.46 0.70
N ASP A 39 -12.31 15.25 0.17
CA ASP A 39 -12.25 14.01 0.94
C ASP A 39 -10.81 13.48 0.91
N VAL A 40 -10.44 12.75 1.97
CA VAL A 40 -9.08 12.21 2.14
C VAL A 40 -9.17 10.77 2.61
N ASP A 41 -8.30 9.92 2.07
CA ASP A 41 -8.13 8.55 2.50
C ASP A 41 -6.90 8.42 3.39
N GLU A 42 -7.09 7.92 4.61
CA GLU A 42 -6.02 7.55 5.54
C GLU A 42 -5.71 6.05 5.40
N CYS A 43 -4.53 5.74 4.88
CA CYS A 43 -4.13 4.39 4.47
C CYS A 43 -3.27 3.72 5.55
N TRP A 44 -3.75 2.57 6.04
CA TRP A 44 -3.04 1.70 6.98
C TRP A 44 -2.63 0.41 6.28
N LEU A 45 -1.33 0.28 5.96
CA LEU A 45 -0.80 -0.85 5.19
C LEU A 45 0.22 -1.63 6.00
N TYR A 46 0.15 -2.95 5.87
CA TYR A 46 1.06 -3.92 6.47
C TYR A 46 1.57 -4.88 5.41
N ALA A 47 2.84 -5.28 5.50
CA ALA A 47 3.44 -6.32 4.65
C ALA A 47 3.84 -7.55 5.47
N CYS A 48 3.69 -8.72 4.86
CA CYS A 48 4.24 -9.99 5.33
C CYS A 48 5.10 -10.59 4.22
N ASN A 49 6.30 -11.04 4.57
CA ASN A 49 7.17 -11.77 3.66
C ASN A 49 7.09 -13.26 3.97
N THR A 50 6.61 -14.04 3.00
CA THR A 50 6.49 -15.50 3.10
C THR A 50 7.73 -16.24 2.60
N GLY A 51 8.75 -15.52 2.12
CA GLY A 51 10.05 -16.07 1.76
C GLY A 51 11.00 -16.15 2.96
N ALA A 52 12.08 -16.93 2.82
CA ALA A 52 13.06 -17.15 3.88
C ALA A 52 14.05 -15.97 4.08
N SER A 53 14.20 -15.11 3.07
CA SER A 53 15.18 -14.02 3.07
C SER A 53 14.50 -12.66 3.18
N SER A 54 15.22 -11.67 3.71
CA SER A 54 14.79 -10.27 3.67
C SER A 54 14.61 -9.80 2.23
N VAL A 55 13.50 -9.11 1.95
CA VAL A 55 13.16 -8.57 0.63
C VAL A 55 12.91 -7.07 0.74
N LEU A 56 13.51 -6.28 -0.15
CA LEU A 56 13.20 -4.86 -0.27
C LEU A 56 11.84 -4.69 -0.94
N LEU A 57 10.92 -4.02 -0.25
CA LEU A 57 9.63 -3.59 -0.75
C LEU A 57 9.70 -2.07 -0.99
N THR A 58 9.22 -1.64 -2.15
CA THR A 58 9.10 -0.23 -2.49
C THR A 58 7.63 0.08 -2.74
N LEU A 59 7.09 1.03 -1.99
CA LEU A 59 5.79 1.65 -2.24
C LEU A 59 5.99 2.87 -3.14
N GLU A 60 5.06 3.06 -4.05
CA GLU A 60 4.94 4.20 -4.95
C GLU A 60 3.69 4.96 -4.52
N TRP A 61 3.86 6.12 -3.89
CA TRP A 61 2.81 6.85 -3.17
C TRP A 61 2.27 8.01 -3.99
N GLY A 62 1.24 7.76 -4.78
CA GLY A 62 0.60 8.78 -5.61
C GLY A 62 1.38 9.19 -6.86
N GLY A 63 2.53 8.56 -7.11
CA GLY A 63 3.41 8.76 -8.24
C GLY A 63 4.53 7.72 -8.26
N THR A 64 5.46 7.85 -9.21
CA THR A 64 6.57 6.88 -9.39
C THR A 64 7.93 7.56 -9.51
N THR A 65 8.02 8.84 -9.16
CA THR A 65 9.24 9.65 -9.28
C THR A 65 10.18 9.35 -8.13
N SER A 66 11.38 8.85 -8.41
CA SER A 66 12.39 8.64 -7.37
C SER A 66 13.19 9.94 -7.15
N PRO A 67 13.45 10.36 -5.90
CA PRO A 67 13.04 9.74 -4.63
C PRO A 67 11.68 10.25 -4.09
N ASP A 68 11.03 11.19 -4.79
CA ASP A 68 9.91 11.98 -4.28
C ASP A 68 8.69 11.15 -3.86
N ASP A 69 8.35 10.11 -4.66
CA ASP A 69 7.14 9.30 -4.50
C ASP A 69 7.42 7.91 -3.90
N LEU A 70 8.69 7.56 -3.66
CA LEU A 70 9.10 6.19 -3.30
C LEU A 70 9.35 6.05 -1.80
N ILE A 71 8.74 5.03 -1.19
CA ILE A 71 8.96 4.63 0.21
C ILE A 71 9.52 3.21 0.23
N GLU A 72 10.76 3.07 0.68
CA GLU A 72 11.49 1.80 0.69
C GLU A 72 11.55 1.19 2.09
N VAL A 73 11.28 -0.10 2.20
CA VAL A 73 11.33 -0.85 3.46
C VAL A 73 11.82 -2.27 3.23
N ALA A 74 12.82 -2.70 4.00
CA ALA A 74 13.25 -4.09 4.01
C ALA A 74 12.32 -4.91 4.91
N ILE A 75 11.63 -5.90 4.34
CA ILE A 75 10.76 -6.81 5.08
C ILE A 75 11.53 -8.11 5.35
N PRO A 76 11.86 -8.42 6.62
CA PRO A 76 12.58 -9.65 6.97
C PRO A 76 11.86 -10.90 6.46
N GLY A 77 12.62 -11.96 6.16
CA GLY A 77 12.03 -13.25 5.77
C GLY A 77 11.20 -13.85 6.90
N GLU A 78 10.14 -14.57 6.53
CA GLU A 78 9.18 -15.21 7.44
C GLU A 78 8.64 -14.27 8.53
N SER A 79 8.58 -12.97 8.21
CA SER A 79 8.08 -11.97 9.14
C SER A 79 6.56 -12.07 9.27
N GLY A 80 6.06 -11.77 10.47
CA GLY A 80 4.65 -11.39 10.64
C GLY A 80 4.31 -10.08 9.90
N LEU A 81 3.16 -9.51 10.26
CA LEU A 81 2.72 -8.23 9.69
C LEU A 81 3.62 -7.08 10.16
N THR A 82 4.36 -6.50 9.23
CA THR A 82 5.18 -5.29 9.41
C THR A 82 4.37 -4.07 8.97
N LEU A 83 4.25 -3.04 9.80
CA LEU A 83 3.57 -1.79 9.43
C LEU A 83 4.44 -1.01 8.45
N ILE A 84 3.90 -0.70 7.26
CA ILE A 84 4.63 -0.02 6.17
C ILE A 84 4.02 1.34 5.80
N ALA A 85 2.74 1.57 6.10
CA ALA A 85 2.11 2.89 6.00
C ALA A 85 1.29 3.16 7.28
N PRO A 86 1.80 3.97 8.22
CA PRO A 86 1.18 4.21 9.52
C PRO A 86 0.11 5.32 9.44
N GLY A 87 -0.96 5.11 8.66
CA GLY A 87 -2.05 6.10 8.53
C GLY A 87 -1.66 7.30 7.67
N LEU A 88 -0.98 7.05 6.55
CA LEU A 88 -0.59 8.12 5.62
C LEU A 88 -1.79 8.57 4.79
N LEU A 89 -1.82 9.87 4.45
CA LEU A 89 -2.94 10.48 3.74
C LEU A 89 -2.71 10.50 2.22
N LEU A 90 -3.77 10.30 1.45
CA LEU A 90 -3.78 10.52 0.01
C LEU A 90 -5.20 10.86 -0.50
N ASN A 91 -5.29 11.65 -1.56
CA ASN A 91 -6.52 11.92 -2.31
C ASN A 91 -6.21 12.16 -3.80
N GLY A 92 -7.15 12.74 -4.55
CA GLY A 92 -6.95 13.09 -5.96
C GLY A 92 -7.11 11.93 -6.93
N GLY A 93 -7.63 10.78 -6.49
CA GLY A 93 -7.75 9.59 -7.35
C GLY A 93 -6.41 8.90 -7.63
N LEU A 94 -5.38 9.28 -6.88
CA LEU A 94 -4.03 8.78 -7.06
C LEU A 94 -3.89 7.33 -6.59
N LEU A 95 -2.95 6.61 -7.20
CA LEU A 95 -2.70 5.21 -6.92
C LEU A 95 -1.57 5.06 -5.90
N ILE A 96 -1.70 4.04 -5.05
CA ILE A 96 -0.57 3.49 -4.32
C ILE A 96 -0.26 2.14 -4.93
N THR A 97 0.94 2.01 -5.47
CA THR A 97 1.45 0.78 -6.09
C THR A 97 2.65 0.26 -5.29
N ALA A 98 2.98 -1.02 -5.47
CA ALA A 98 4.11 -1.64 -4.77
C ALA A 98 4.86 -2.62 -5.67
N PHE A 99 6.18 -2.61 -5.61
CA PHE A 99 7.03 -3.64 -6.21
C PHE A 99 8.06 -4.12 -5.20
N ALA A 100 8.58 -5.33 -5.40
CA ALA A 100 9.54 -5.94 -4.48
C ALA A 100 10.74 -6.50 -5.23
N GLY A 101 11.90 -6.54 -4.58
CA GLY A 101 13.11 -7.16 -5.15
C GLY A 101 12.97 -8.66 -5.45
N THR A 102 11.88 -9.30 -5.00
CA THR A 102 11.52 -10.68 -5.34
C THR A 102 10.00 -10.78 -5.48
N ALA A 103 9.54 -11.34 -6.60
CA ALA A 103 8.12 -11.54 -6.85
C ALA A 103 7.51 -12.59 -5.94
N ASP A 104 6.18 -12.49 -5.73
CA ASP A 104 5.33 -13.53 -5.17
C ASP A 104 5.59 -13.94 -3.70
N VAL A 105 6.47 -13.23 -3.00
CA VAL A 105 6.79 -13.49 -1.58
C VAL A 105 6.29 -12.43 -0.62
N ILE A 106 5.94 -11.23 -1.11
CA ILE A 106 5.35 -10.17 -0.28
C ILE A 106 3.83 -10.17 -0.45
N ASN A 107 3.12 -10.14 0.68
CA ASN A 107 1.68 -9.91 0.72
C ASN A 107 1.39 -8.63 1.52
N ILE A 108 0.58 -7.74 0.96
CA ILE A 108 0.12 -6.51 1.61
C ILE A 108 -1.34 -6.67 2.06
N ILE A 109 -1.62 -6.31 3.30
CA ILE A 109 -2.97 -6.24 3.88
C ILE A 109 -3.15 -4.91 4.57
N GLY A 110 -4.39 -4.45 4.69
CA GLY A 110 -4.66 -3.17 5.31
C GLY A 110 -6.11 -2.72 5.15
N PHE A 111 -6.31 -1.46 5.43
CA PHE A 111 -7.58 -0.77 5.26
C PHE A 111 -7.34 0.71 4.99
N VAL A 112 -8.39 1.37 4.52
CA VAL A 112 -8.45 2.83 4.40
C VAL A 112 -9.52 3.34 5.35
N ASN A 113 -9.22 4.38 6.12
CA ASN A 113 -10.24 5.20 6.75
C ASN A 113 -10.53 6.37 5.83
N ARG A 114 -11.71 6.35 5.22
CA ARG A 114 -12.20 7.44 4.38
C ARG A 114 -12.74 8.55 5.27
N ILE A 115 -12.25 9.76 5.05
CA ILE A 115 -12.60 10.97 5.78
C ILE A 115 -13.33 11.89 4.80
N GLU A 116 -14.66 11.97 4.94
CA GLU A 116 -15.52 12.82 4.12
C GLU A 116 -15.86 14.10 4.89
N ALA A 117 -15.67 15.26 4.26
CA ALA A 117 -15.77 16.58 4.91
C ALA A 117 -17.19 16.99 5.30
#